data_AF-A0A674NES1-F1
#
_entry.id   AF-A0A674NES1-F1
#
_cell.length_a   1.000
_cell.length_b   1.000
_cell.length_c   1.000
_cell.angle_alpha   90.00
_cell.angle_beta   90.00
_cell.angle_gamma   90.00
#
_symmetry.space_group_name_H-M   'P 1'
#
loop_
_entity.id
_entity.type
_entity.pdbx_description
1 polymer ?
#
loop_
_entity_poly.entity_id
_entity_poly.type
_entity_poly.pdbx_seq_one_letter_code
_entity_poly.pdbx_strand_id
1 'polypeptide(L)'
;MNPAHNPSLLDQLERIEGILQQHEEAVAAAAVETRRAAEANEQALAELSGLLSRLSARLEPAAPPASSIPASAPVILQQGPEPRVTKVAYTITHLTGRAWLWGTAEWERQSEACSTFSAFAAELRKVFRQGNSRSSAGR
;
A
#
# COMPACT_ATOMS: atom_id res chain seq x y z
N MET A 1 -4.94 -52.75 -29.34
CA MET A 1 -3.70 -52.58 -28.57
C MET A 1 -2.99 -51.34 -29.10
N ASN A 2 -2.98 -50.24 -28.34
CA ASN A 2 -2.21 -49.05 -28.70
C ASN A 2 -0.82 -49.19 -28.08
N PRO A 3 0.26 -49.31 -28.87
CA PRO A 3 1.60 -49.33 -28.29
C PRO A 3 1.91 -47.93 -27.75
N ALA A 4 2.29 -47.88 -26.48
CA ALA A 4 2.72 -46.67 -25.81
C ALA A 4 3.89 -46.04 -26.58
N HIS A 5 3.65 -44.86 -27.16
CA HIS A 5 4.70 -43.95 -27.60
C HIS A 5 5.44 -43.49 -26.34
N ASN A 6 6.55 -44.14 -26.01
CA ASN A 6 7.47 -43.65 -25.00
C ASN A 6 8.57 -42.90 -25.76
N PRO A 7 8.53 -41.56 -25.83
CA PRO A 7 9.58 -40.80 -26.51
C PRO A 7 10.93 -41.10 -25.86
N SER A 8 12.01 -41.08 -26.66
CA SER A 8 13.36 -41.27 -26.12
C SER A 8 13.64 -40.19 -25.08
N LEU A 9 14.40 -40.52 -24.03
CA LEU A 9 14.78 -39.54 -23.00
C LEU A 9 15.51 -38.33 -23.59
N LEU A 10 16.23 -38.53 -24.70
CA LEU A 10 16.92 -37.46 -25.44
C LEU A 10 15.92 -36.49 -26.10
N ASP A 11 14.91 -37.01 -26.81
CA ASP A 11 13.85 -36.18 -27.41
C ASP A 11 13.10 -35.37 -26.35
N GLN A 12 12.92 -35.96 -25.16
CA GLN A 12 12.28 -35.28 -24.05
C GLN A 12 13.16 -34.13 -23.49
N LEU A 13 14.48 -34.32 -23.44
CA LEU A 13 15.41 -33.27 -22.99
C LEU A 13 15.50 -32.12 -24.00
N GLU A 14 15.63 -32.42 -25.29
CA GLU A 14 15.63 -31.39 -26.35
C GLU A 14 14.33 -30.58 -26.33
N ARG A 15 13.20 -31.24 -26.10
CA ARG A 15 11.91 -30.56 -25.95
C ARG A 15 11.87 -29.65 -24.73
N ILE A 16 12.42 -30.08 -23.59
CA ILE A 16 12.47 -29.28 -22.37
C ILE A 16 13.39 -28.07 -22.57
N GLU A 17 14.54 -28.26 -23.20
CA GLU A 17 15.49 -27.19 -23.51
C GLU A 17 14.84 -26.13 -24.41
N GLY A 18 14.15 -26.55 -25.47
CA GLY A 18 13.42 -25.62 -26.34
C GLY A 18 12.34 -24.83 -25.60
N ILE A 19 11.62 -25.46 -24.67
CA ILE A 19 10.64 -24.77 -23.82
C ILE A 19 11.33 -23.76 -22.91
N LEU A 20 12.43 -24.13 -22.26
CA LEU A 20 13.16 -23.22 -21.36
C LEU A 20 13.68 -21.99 -22.11
N GLN A 21 14.23 -22.18 -23.31
CA GLN A 21 14.72 -21.08 -24.12
C GLN A 21 13.59 -20.13 -24.55
N GLN A 22 12.44 -20.68 -24.95
CA GLN A 22 11.25 -19.87 -25.25
C GLN A 22 10.79 -19.07 -24.02
N HIS A 23 10.82 -19.68 -22.83
CA HIS A 23 10.46 -18.98 -21.60
C HIS A 23 11.45 -17.87 -21.24
N GLU A 24 12.75 -18.10 -21.45
CA GLU A 24 13.79 -17.07 -21.25
C GLU A 24 13.56 -15.85 -22.15
N GLU A 25 13.30 -16.09 -23.43
CA GLU A 25 12.96 -15.02 -24.39
C GLU A 25 11.67 -14.28 -23.99
N ALA A 26 10.64 -15.02 -23.59
CA ALA A 26 9.38 -14.42 -23.15
C ALA A 26 9.56 -13.58 -21.87
N VAL A 27 10.39 -14.03 -20.93
CA VAL A 27 10.71 -13.28 -19.70
C VAL A 27 11.51 -12.02 -20.03
N ALA A 28 12.49 -12.11 -20.93
CA ALA A 28 13.26 -10.95 -21.37
C ALA A 28 12.36 -9.89 -22.02
N ALA A 29 11.45 -10.31 -22.92
CA ALA A 29 10.49 -9.42 -23.55
C ALA A 29 9.53 -8.77 -22.52
N ALA A 30 8.99 -9.57 -21.59
CA ALA A 30 8.12 -9.07 -20.53
C ALA A 30 8.82 -8.08 -19.59
N ALA A 31 10.10 -8.29 -19.29
CA ALA A 31 10.89 -7.39 -18.47
C ALA A 31 11.08 -6.01 -19.14
N VAL A 32 11.32 -6.00 -20.45
CA VAL A 32 11.43 -4.75 -21.23
C VAL A 32 10.11 -3.98 -21.19
N GLU A 33 8.98 -4.66 -21.40
CA GLU A 33 7.67 -3.98 -21.37
C GLU A 33 7.30 -3.48 -19.97
N THR A 34 7.63 -4.24 -18.92
CA THR A 34 7.42 -3.81 -17.54
C THR A 34 8.22 -2.55 -17.23
N ARG A 35 9.48 -2.48 -17.69
CA ARG A 35 10.32 -1.29 -17.53
C ARG A 35 9.72 -0.09 -18.26
N ARG A 36 9.28 -0.29 -19.51
CA ARG A 36 8.65 0.78 -20.30
C ARG A 36 7.37 1.30 -19.64
N ALA A 37 6.55 0.40 -19.10
CA ALA A 37 5.36 0.78 -18.36
C ALA A 37 5.69 1.54 -17.07
N ALA A 38 6.75 1.15 -16.35
CA ALA A 38 7.23 1.86 -15.17
C ALA A 38 7.68 3.29 -15.50
N GLU A 39 8.50 3.46 -16.55
CA GLU A 39 8.96 4.77 -17.03
C GLU A 39 7.77 5.66 -17.47
N ALA A 40 6.78 5.09 -18.16
CA ALA A 40 5.57 5.81 -18.55
C ALA A 40 4.73 6.25 -17.33
N ASN A 41 4.62 5.39 -16.31
CA ASN A 41 3.94 5.73 -15.06
C ASN A 41 4.66 6.86 -14.31
N GLU A 42 5.99 6.82 -14.23
CA GLU A 42 6.79 7.89 -13.62
C GLU A 42 6.58 9.24 -14.33
N GLN A 43 6.55 9.24 -15.66
CA GLN A 43 6.24 10.42 -16.46
C GLN A 43 4.83 10.95 -16.17
N ALA A 44 3.82 10.07 -16.16
CA ALA A 44 2.44 10.47 -15.87
C ALA A 44 2.30 11.07 -14.47
N LEU A 45 2.98 10.50 -13.46
CA LEU A 45 3.00 11.06 -12.11
C LEU A 45 3.69 12.43 -12.06
N ALA A 46 4.79 12.62 -12.79
CA ALA A 46 5.47 13.91 -12.87
C ALA A 46 4.57 14.98 -13.52
N GLU A 47 3.82 14.63 -14.56
CA GLU A 47 2.85 15.53 -15.20
C GLU A 47 1.73 15.93 -14.24
N LEU A 48 1.11 14.95 -13.56
CA LEU A 48 0.06 15.21 -12.58
C LEU A 48 0.56 16.11 -11.45
N SER A 49 1.77 15.86 -10.94
CA SER A 49 2.40 16.72 -9.94
C SER A 49 2.57 18.16 -10.46
N GLY A 50 3.03 18.32 -11.69
CA GLY A 50 3.17 19.65 -12.31
C GLY A 50 1.84 20.37 -12.46
N LEU A 51 0.77 19.67 -12.83
CA LEU A 51 -0.57 20.23 -12.90
C LEU A 51 -1.09 20.67 -11.52
N LEU A 52 -0.89 19.85 -10.50
CA LEU A 52 -1.26 20.20 -9.12
C LEU A 52 -0.51 21.43 -8.63
N SER A 53 0.80 21.53 -8.87
CA SER A 53 1.58 22.73 -8.51
C SER A 53 1.06 23.99 -9.19
N ARG A 54 0.68 23.90 -10.47
CA ARG A 54 0.10 25.04 -11.21
C ARG A 54 -1.28 25.45 -10.69
N LEU A 55 -2.13 24.47 -10.37
CA LEU A 55 -3.44 24.74 -9.77
C LEU A 55 -3.28 25.37 -8.39
N SER A 56 -2.37 24.83 -7.57
CA SER A 56 -2.04 25.39 -6.26
C SER A 56 -1.55 26.84 -6.36
N ALA A 57 -0.67 27.14 -7.31
CA ALA A 57 -0.16 28.50 -7.52
C ALA A 57 -1.23 29.48 -8.02
N ARG A 58 -2.28 28.99 -8.70
CA ARG A 58 -3.44 29.80 -9.10
C ARG A 58 -4.43 30.04 -7.96
N LEU A 59 -4.47 29.12 -6.99
CA LEU A 59 -5.35 29.20 -5.82
C LEU A 59 -4.73 30.01 -4.68
N GLU A 60 -3.40 30.08 -4.59
CA GLU A 60 -2.70 31.01 -3.70
C GLU A 60 -2.99 32.45 -4.15
N PRO A 61 -3.63 33.29 -3.31
CA PRO A 61 -3.79 34.70 -3.62
C PRO A 61 -2.39 35.31 -3.65
N ALA A 62 -1.99 35.87 -4.79
CA ALA A 62 -0.73 36.60 -4.93
C ALA A 62 -0.68 37.78 -3.95
N ALA A 63 -0.11 37.56 -2.76
CA ALA A 63 0.22 38.60 -1.80
C ALA A 63 1.60 39.19 -2.15
N PRO A 64 1.75 40.52 -2.23
CA PRO A 64 3.02 41.17 -2.56
C PRO A 64 4.04 41.04 -1.41
N PRO A 65 5.35 41.14 -1.69
CA PRO A 65 6.38 41.05 -0.66
C PRO A 65 6.50 42.37 0.13
N ALA A 66 6.83 42.22 1.42
CA ALA A 66 7.21 43.23 2.41
C ALA A 66 6.08 43.91 3.20
N SER A 67 5.96 43.54 4.48
CA SER A 67 6.23 44.48 5.59
C SER A 67 6.21 43.79 6.94
N SER A 68 7.26 44.04 7.72
CA SER A 68 7.54 43.57 9.07
C SER A 68 6.50 44.05 10.09
N ILE A 69 5.96 43.16 10.92
CA ILE A 69 5.47 43.52 12.27
C ILE A 69 5.73 42.33 13.22
N PRO A 70 6.47 42.50 14.33
CA PRO A 70 6.50 41.55 15.43
C PRO A 70 5.43 41.97 16.44
N ALA A 71 4.41 41.14 16.66
CA ALA A 71 3.50 41.35 17.77
C ALA A 71 3.05 40.00 18.32
N SER A 72 3.52 39.71 19.52
CA SER A 72 3.06 38.62 20.37
C SER A 72 1.53 38.59 20.40
N ALA A 73 0.97 37.52 19.87
CA ALA A 73 -0.36 37.03 20.23
C ALA A 73 -0.18 35.64 20.85
N PRO A 74 -0.95 35.29 21.89
CA PRO A 74 -0.72 34.07 22.63
C PRO A 74 -0.84 32.88 21.69
N VAL A 75 -0.01 31.86 21.93
CA VAL A 75 -0.20 30.53 21.37
C VAL A 75 -1.55 30.03 21.87
N ILE A 76 -2.62 30.36 21.13
CA ILE A 76 -3.83 29.57 21.11
C ILE A 76 -3.35 28.26 20.51
N LEU A 77 -3.18 27.27 21.38
CA LEU A 77 -3.02 25.86 21.02
C LEU A 77 -3.96 25.60 19.84
N GLN A 78 -3.35 25.53 18.67
CA GLN A 78 -3.97 25.35 17.39
C GLN A 78 -4.42 23.88 17.34
N GLN A 79 -5.39 23.52 18.19
CA GLN A 79 -6.13 22.28 18.11
C GLN A 79 -7.27 22.52 17.12
N GLY A 80 -6.91 22.53 15.84
CA GLY A 80 -7.89 22.24 14.79
C GLY A 80 -8.52 20.86 15.06
N PRO A 81 -9.78 20.64 14.66
CA PRO A 81 -10.37 19.32 14.76
C PRO A 81 -9.66 18.40 13.74
N GLU A 82 -8.88 17.35 14.03
CA GLU A 82 -8.44 16.66 15.24
C GLU A 82 -7.35 15.66 14.77
N PRO A 83 -6.11 15.62 15.30
CA PRO A 83 -5.06 14.65 14.92
C PRO A 83 -5.30 13.21 15.42
N ARG A 84 -6.43 12.93 16.08
CA ARG A 84 -6.74 11.61 16.68
C ARG A 84 -6.99 10.51 15.65
N VAL A 85 -7.69 10.83 14.57
CA VAL A 85 -8.01 9.91 13.47
C VAL A 85 -6.71 9.51 12.75
N THR A 86 -5.79 10.45 12.60
CA THR A 86 -4.44 10.23 12.01
C THR A 86 -3.65 9.13 12.70
N LYS A 87 -3.74 9.01 14.04
CA LYS A 87 -2.97 8.02 14.79
C LYS A 87 -3.48 6.59 14.55
N VAL A 88 -4.79 6.41 14.39
CA VAL A 88 -5.39 5.11 14.08
C VAL A 88 -5.02 4.70 12.64
N ALA A 89 -5.17 5.59 11.66
CA ALA A 89 -4.73 5.34 10.28
C ALA A 89 -3.24 4.97 10.20
N TYR A 90 -2.38 5.74 10.85
CA TYR A 90 -0.94 5.45 10.92
C TYR A 90 -0.67 4.09 11.58
N THR A 91 -1.42 3.73 12.61
CA THR A 91 -1.27 2.41 13.25
C THR A 91 -1.66 1.29 12.28
N ILE A 92 -2.76 1.48 11.54
CA ILE A 92 -3.21 0.50 10.53
C ILE A 92 -2.12 0.26 9.49
N THR A 93 -1.43 1.30 8.99
CA THR A 93 -0.34 1.11 8.00
C THR A 93 0.84 0.30 8.52
N HIS A 94 0.99 0.17 9.85
CA HIS A 94 2.03 -0.62 10.50
C HIS A 94 1.57 -2.03 10.91
N LEU A 95 0.28 -2.35 10.73
CA LEU A 95 -0.21 -3.71 10.94
C LEU A 95 0.13 -4.60 9.75
N THR A 96 0.19 -5.91 9.97
CA THR A 96 0.42 -6.91 8.92
C THR A 96 -0.58 -8.06 8.99
N GLY A 97 -0.76 -8.76 7.87
CA GLY A 97 -1.62 -9.95 7.77
C GLY A 97 -3.08 -9.69 8.17
N ARG A 98 -3.63 -10.56 9.03
CA ARG A 98 -5.04 -10.47 9.47
C ARG A 98 -5.36 -9.22 10.29
N ALA A 99 -4.37 -8.67 11.02
CA ALA A 99 -4.55 -7.45 11.79
C ALA A 99 -4.71 -6.23 10.88
N TRP A 100 -3.95 -6.18 9.79
CA TRP A 100 -4.08 -5.14 8.78
C TRP A 100 -5.44 -5.18 8.09
N LEU A 101 -5.83 -6.35 7.57
CA LEU A 101 -7.13 -6.53 6.90
C LEU A 101 -8.31 -6.14 7.80
N TRP A 102 -8.27 -6.54 9.07
CA TRP A 102 -9.28 -6.15 10.05
C TRP A 102 -9.24 -4.64 10.33
N GLY A 103 -8.06 -4.07 10.55
CA GLY A 103 -7.88 -2.64 10.85
C GLY A 103 -8.40 -1.74 9.72
N THR A 104 -8.12 -2.09 8.47
CA THR A 104 -8.61 -1.37 7.28
C THR A 104 -10.14 -1.51 7.15
N ALA A 105 -10.71 -2.70 7.37
CA ALA A 105 -12.16 -2.90 7.28
C ALA A 105 -12.94 -2.15 8.37
N GLU A 106 -12.41 -2.08 9.60
CA GLU A 106 -12.99 -1.27 10.67
C GLU A 106 -12.93 0.24 10.35
N TRP A 107 -11.83 0.66 9.72
CA TRP A 107 -11.61 2.04 9.30
C TRP A 107 -12.56 2.47 8.18
N GLU A 108 -12.69 1.66 7.12
CA GLU A 108 -13.60 1.92 6.00
C GLU A 108 -15.07 1.99 6.45
N ARG A 109 -15.45 1.15 7.42
CA ARG A 109 -16.79 1.17 8.01
C ARG A 109 -17.02 2.34 8.98
N GLN A 110 -15.98 3.14 9.26
CA GLN A 110 -15.99 4.18 10.30
C GLN A 110 -16.49 3.67 11.65
N SER A 111 -16.02 2.48 12.01
CA SER A 111 -16.39 1.83 13.26
C SER A 111 -16.09 2.71 14.48
N GLU A 112 -16.89 2.61 15.53
CA GLU A 112 -16.66 3.33 16.79
C GLU A 112 -15.29 3.00 17.39
N ALA A 113 -14.76 1.80 17.11
CA ALA A 113 -13.39 1.41 17.45
C ALA A 113 -12.32 2.35 16.86
N CYS A 114 -12.56 2.94 15.69
CA CYS A 114 -11.63 3.84 15.01
C CYS A 114 -11.77 5.31 15.42
N SER A 115 -12.71 5.64 16.32
CA SER A 115 -12.92 7.01 16.83
C SER A 115 -11.72 7.56 17.61
N THR A 116 -10.99 6.69 18.30
CA THR A 116 -9.82 7.04 19.09
C THR A 116 -8.80 5.91 19.08
N PHE A 117 -7.52 6.25 19.28
CA PHE A 117 -6.45 5.26 19.37
C PHE A 117 -6.63 4.28 20.53
N SER A 118 -7.14 4.72 21.68
CA SER A 118 -7.37 3.85 22.85
C SER A 118 -8.47 2.82 22.58
N ALA A 119 -9.59 3.24 21.96
CA ALA A 119 -10.66 2.35 21.55
C ALA A 119 -10.16 1.33 20.52
N PHE A 120 -9.42 1.79 19.50
CA PHE A 120 -8.85 0.94 18.46
C PHE A 120 -7.89 -0.10 19.05
N ALA A 121 -6.95 0.32 19.90
CA ALA A 121 -6.00 -0.58 20.53
C ALA A 121 -6.67 -1.57 21.50
N ALA A 122 -7.77 -1.18 22.15
CA ALA A 122 -8.54 -2.07 23.02
C ALA A 122 -9.25 -3.17 22.21
N GLU A 123 -9.93 -2.80 21.13
CA GLU A 123 -10.60 -3.75 20.24
C GLU A 123 -9.60 -4.62 19.48
N LEU A 124 -8.48 -4.07 18.99
CA LEU A 124 -7.40 -4.83 18.38
C LEU A 124 -6.87 -5.89 19.36
N ARG A 125 -6.63 -5.51 20.63
CA ARG A 125 -6.24 -6.49 21.65
C ARG A 125 -7.34 -7.52 21.90
N LYS A 126 -8.62 -7.15 21.93
CA LYS A 126 -9.73 -8.08 22.18
C LYS A 126 -9.91 -9.11 21.05
N VAL A 127 -9.85 -8.67 19.80
CA VAL A 127 -10.00 -9.51 18.61
C VAL A 127 -8.81 -10.47 18.47
N PHE A 128 -7.58 -9.99 18.73
CA PHE A 128 -6.37 -10.78 18.49
C PHE A 128 -5.80 -11.49 19.74
N ARG A 129 -6.23 -11.18 20.97
CA ARG A 129 -5.84 -11.94 22.18
C ARG A 129 -6.29 -13.39 22.18
N GLN A 130 -7.35 -13.72 21.44
CA GLN A 130 -7.88 -15.09 21.37
C GLN A 130 -6.98 -16.05 20.58
N GLY A 131 -5.92 -15.55 19.93
CA GLY A 131 -4.92 -16.38 19.25
C GLY A 131 -4.08 -17.27 20.17
N ASN A 132 -4.09 -17.02 21.50
CA ASN A 132 -3.32 -17.83 22.46
C ASN A 132 -4.17 -18.83 23.27
N SER A 133 -5.50 -18.85 23.09
CA SER A 133 -6.40 -19.73 23.87
C SER A 133 -6.87 -20.98 23.12
N ARG A 134 -6.45 -21.19 21.85
CA ARG A 134 -6.83 -22.39 21.07
C ARG A 134 -5.75 -23.47 20.98
N SER A 135 -4.61 -23.34 21.67
CA SER A 135 -3.55 -24.36 21.66
C SER A 135 -3.48 -25.25 22.92
N SER A 136 -4.44 -25.21 23.84
CA SER A 136 -4.43 -26.08 25.03
C SER A 136 -5.71 -26.89 25.30
N ALA A 137 -6.59 -27.05 24.32
CA ALA A 137 -7.77 -27.91 24.47
C ALA A 137 -8.11 -28.69 23.20
N GLY A 138 -7.66 -29.95 23.13
CA GLY A 138 -7.97 -30.88 22.04
C GLY A 138 -6.74 -31.73 21.71
N ARG A 139 -6.34 -32.64 22.60
CA ARG A 139 -6.74 -34.06 22.69
C ARG A 139 -5.96 -34.94 21.72
#